data_AF-A0A8H5C2C3-F1
#
_entry.id   AF-A0A8H5C2C3-F1
#
_cell.length_a   1.000
_cell.length_b   1.000
_cell.length_c   1.000
_cell.angle_alpha   90.00
_cell.angle_beta   90.00
_cell.angle_gamma   90.00
#
_symmetry.space_group_name_H-M   'P 1'
#
loop_
_entity.id
_entity.type
_entity.pdbx_description
1 polymer ?
#
loop_
_entity_poly.entity_id
_entity_poly.type
_entity_poly.pdbx_seq_one_letter_code
_entity_poly.pdbx_strand_id
1 'polypeptide(L)'
;MNQCLGVAEIQSLICENLDRKSAFAMALTAHAFLEPALNEIWRTVDSFRPLIDCLPEDLWIAKAVPSPTQPAKINTILNVAREPEAEDLHRYLTRYASRIRNFKPAVSAGMKMLSPDALLALQYATDFQPGALSPQLKHFQWISPKSIADGLGDEFVGRLSSYMILFVGKTVDSIDLSDVKTSTPLEMAAVRYILKRLPCLKVLRDLPGNDATPFPESLIKSVRWDGLESAVLARNSVTIRSLRHLASLPRLRQLTKMNFGTTLPQALSRAVTGFTSLQHVTYACYRLPSVLEILQHLPQTNIVQAILLMGTTSCTSSQLTEVLRYVETYLNPETLTNVEIKENVYPPAARPMELIETNQPDPIGLQPLHIFKKLKKLQVELQGGVRLTWKEIEDIPNAWPNLTVLILLPRVPDSHRLPSIDHTHVASLLRSLPLLRELGLQFNATQILRDEPNAEPWVSNLLELSVGASPISSPGRVIDFIKTHLPRLTTLKIPKKSKGAAEATMLERRWEAVHQGWKQGQS
;
A
#
# COMPACT_ATOMS: atom_id res chain seq x y z
N MET A 1 -2.38 -13.80 -41.54
CA MET A 1 -2.54 -13.56 -40.09
C MET A 1 -2.58 -14.91 -39.41
N ASN A 2 -1.73 -15.18 -38.43
CA ASN A 2 -1.63 -16.50 -37.78
C ASN A 2 -3.00 -16.85 -37.15
N GLN A 3 -3.51 -18.07 -37.30
CA GLN A 3 -4.89 -18.42 -36.90
C GLN A 3 -5.17 -18.17 -35.41
N CYS A 4 -4.14 -18.23 -34.57
CA CYS A 4 -4.22 -17.89 -33.15
C CYS A 4 -4.59 -16.42 -32.88
N LEU A 5 -4.25 -15.48 -33.78
CA LEU A 5 -4.60 -14.06 -33.64
C LEU A 5 -6.06 -13.77 -34.03
N GLY A 6 -6.80 -14.77 -34.52
CA GLY A 6 -8.26 -14.67 -34.76
C GLY A 6 -9.11 -15.03 -33.54
N VAL A 7 -8.51 -15.54 -32.46
CA VAL A 7 -9.20 -15.96 -31.24
C VAL A 7 -9.44 -14.74 -30.34
N ALA A 8 -10.69 -14.45 -30.00
CA ALA A 8 -11.09 -13.24 -29.26
C ALA A 8 -10.45 -13.18 -27.86
N GLU A 9 -10.28 -14.33 -27.21
CA GLU A 9 -9.61 -14.47 -25.92
C GLU A 9 -8.13 -14.10 -26.01
N ILE A 10 -7.44 -14.55 -27.07
CA ILE A 10 -6.03 -14.21 -27.30
C ILE A 10 -5.89 -12.71 -27.59
N GLN A 11 -6.78 -12.14 -28.40
CA GLN A 11 -6.78 -10.70 -28.67
C GLN A 11 -7.00 -9.88 -27.39
N SER A 12 -7.92 -10.32 -26.53
CA SER A 12 -8.20 -9.69 -25.24
C SER A 12 -6.99 -9.75 -24.32
N LEU A 13 -6.35 -10.93 -24.19
CA LEU A 13 -5.13 -11.10 -23.39
C LEU A 13 -3.97 -10.25 -23.92
N ILE A 14 -3.82 -10.11 -25.24
CA ILE A 14 -2.82 -9.21 -25.83
C ILE A 14 -3.11 -7.76 -25.39
N CYS A 15 -4.34 -7.29 -25.58
CA CYS A 15 -4.72 -5.92 -25.22
C CYS A 15 -4.59 -5.64 -23.72
N GLU A 16 -4.96 -6.59 -22.85
CA GLU A 16 -4.83 -6.48 -21.39
C GLU A 16 -3.40 -6.20 -20.90
N ASN A 17 -2.39 -6.57 -21.70
CA ASN A 17 -0.98 -6.32 -21.41
C ASN A 17 -0.43 -5.02 -22.05
N LEU A 18 -1.27 -4.27 -22.78
CA LEU A 18 -0.88 -2.99 -23.38
C LEU A 18 -1.11 -1.82 -22.42
N ASP A 19 -0.25 -0.80 -22.50
CA ASP A 19 -0.58 0.49 -21.92
C ASP A 19 -1.66 1.22 -22.74
N ARG A 20 -2.29 2.24 -22.16
CA ARG A 20 -3.41 2.96 -22.80
C ARG A 20 -3.03 3.52 -24.18
N LYS A 21 -1.79 3.99 -24.36
CA LYS A 21 -1.30 4.55 -25.62
C LYS A 21 -1.16 3.47 -26.69
N SER A 22 -0.58 2.33 -26.33
CA SER A 22 -0.41 1.20 -27.23
C SER A 22 -1.74 0.56 -27.58
N ALA A 23 -2.67 0.46 -26.62
CA ALA A 23 -4.04 0.03 -26.88
C ALA A 23 -4.74 0.97 -27.88
N PHE A 24 -4.61 2.29 -27.71
CA PHE A 24 -5.14 3.26 -28.68
C PHE A 24 -4.54 3.09 -30.09
N ALA A 25 -3.21 2.96 -30.20
CA ALA A 25 -2.56 2.68 -31.47
C ALA A 25 -3.02 1.35 -32.08
N MET A 26 -3.23 0.32 -31.27
CA MET A 26 -3.74 -0.98 -31.71
C MET A 26 -5.17 -0.87 -32.26
N ALA A 27 -6.04 -0.14 -31.57
CA ALA A 27 -7.41 0.11 -32.00
C ALA A 27 -7.49 0.80 -33.37
N LEU A 28 -6.55 1.70 -33.65
CA LEU A 28 -6.48 2.42 -34.92
C LEU A 28 -5.85 1.61 -36.06
N THR A 29 -4.96 0.67 -35.75
CA THR A 29 -4.20 -0.07 -36.77
C THR A 29 -4.89 -1.33 -37.26
N ALA A 30 -5.71 -1.99 -36.42
CA ALA A 30 -6.34 -3.27 -36.78
C ALA A 30 -7.77 -3.40 -36.26
N HIS A 31 -8.73 -3.58 -37.18
CA HIS A 31 -10.15 -3.76 -36.85
C HIS A 31 -10.40 -4.97 -35.94
N ALA A 32 -9.62 -6.05 -36.09
CA ALA A 32 -9.71 -7.23 -35.23
C ALA A 32 -9.42 -6.92 -33.75
N PHE A 33 -8.60 -5.91 -33.47
CA PHE A 33 -8.25 -5.51 -32.11
C PHE A 33 -9.07 -4.31 -31.62
N LEU A 34 -9.95 -3.73 -32.43
CA LEU A 34 -10.71 -2.54 -32.08
C LEU A 34 -11.50 -2.74 -30.77
N GLU A 35 -12.28 -3.81 -30.68
CA GLU A 35 -13.15 -4.09 -29.53
C GLU A 35 -12.35 -4.42 -28.25
N PRO A 36 -11.36 -5.34 -28.27
CA PRO A 36 -10.48 -5.58 -27.13
C PRO A 36 -9.66 -4.36 -26.70
N ALA A 37 -9.15 -3.58 -27.64
CA ALA A 37 -8.38 -2.38 -27.33
C ALA A 37 -9.25 -1.28 -26.72
N LEU A 38 -10.48 -1.10 -27.21
CA LEU A 38 -11.45 -0.19 -26.61
C LEU A 38 -11.80 -0.57 -25.16
N ASN A 39 -11.87 -1.86 -24.85
CA ASN A 39 -12.06 -2.30 -23.46
C ASN A 39 -10.95 -1.76 -22.56
N GLU A 40 -9.68 -1.86 -22.98
CA GLU A 40 -8.56 -1.36 -22.19
C GLU A 40 -8.46 0.17 -22.15
N ILE A 41 -8.74 0.86 -23.26
CA ILE A 41 -8.73 2.33 -23.32
C ILE A 41 -9.74 2.95 -22.35
N TRP A 42 -10.92 2.32 -22.22
CA TRP A 42 -12.03 2.77 -21.39
C TRP A 42 -12.10 2.10 -20.02
N ARG A 43 -11.25 1.08 -19.77
CA ARG A 43 -11.24 0.31 -18.51
C ARG A 43 -11.10 1.21 -17.30
N THR A 44 -10.24 2.22 -17.40
CA THR A 44 -9.97 3.19 -16.33
C THR A 44 -10.20 4.61 -16.82
N VAL A 45 -11.16 5.28 -16.18
CA VAL A 45 -11.51 6.68 -16.45
C VAL A 45 -11.12 7.52 -15.24
N ASP A 46 -10.43 8.63 -15.47
CA ASP A 46 -9.88 9.52 -14.45
C ASP A 46 -10.45 10.94 -14.50
N SER A 47 -11.43 11.20 -15.37
CA SER A 47 -12.05 12.51 -15.56
C SER A 47 -13.43 12.38 -16.20
N PHE A 48 -14.22 13.46 -16.19
CA PHE A 48 -15.51 13.51 -16.90
C PHE A 48 -15.36 13.69 -18.41
N ARG A 49 -14.14 13.95 -18.89
CA ARG A 49 -13.86 14.27 -20.29
C ARG A 49 -14.33 13.18 -21.27
N PRO A 50 -14.11 11.88 -21.04
CA PRO A 50 -14.58 10.86 -21.99
C PRO A 50 -16.09 10.83 -22.15
N LEU A 51 -16.84 11.12 -21.08
CA LEU A 51 -18.29 11.30 -21.15
C LEU A 51 -18.63 12.55 -21.97
N ILE A 52 -18.07 13.71 -21.60
CA ILE A 52 -18.31 15.00 -22.26
C ILE A 52 -18.05 14.92 -23.76
N ASP A 53 -16.90 14.36 -24.16
CA ASP A 53 -16.46 14.27 -25.56
C ASP A 53 -17.34 13.30 -26.39
N CYS A 54 -18.20 12.51 -25.75
CA CYS A 54 -19.18 11.64 -26.43
C CYS A 54 -20.56 12.28 -26.59
N LEU A 55 -20.81 13.41 -25.94
CA LEU A 55 -22.11 14.09 -25.92
C LEU A 55 -22.13 15.25 -26.92
N PRO A 56 -23.29 15.59 -27.51
CA PRO A 56 -23.41 16.71 -28.44
C PRO A 56 -22.91 18.04 -27.87
N GLU A 57 -22.20 18.83 -28.68
CA GLU A 57 -21.61 20.10 -28.25
C GLU A 57 -22.67 21.15 -27.90
N ASP A 58 -23.84 21.07 -28.55
CA ASP A 58 -24.98 21.97 -28.34
C ASP A 58 -25.69 21.75 -27.00
N LEU A 59 -25.34 20.70 -26.25
CA LEU A 59 -25.81 20.50 -24.87
C LEU A 59 -25.16 21.45 -23.88
N TRP A 60 -24.01 22.05 -24.21
CA TRP A 60 -23.15 22.67 -23.22
C TRP A 60 -22.91 24.16 -23.46
N ILE A 61 -23.07 24.95 -22.40
CA ILE A 61 -22.55 26.31 -22.31
C ILE A 61 -21.29 26.27 -21.45
N ALA A 62 -20.14 26.50 -22.08
CA ALA A 62 -18.84 26.51 -21.42
C ALA A 62 -18.60 27.82 -20.67
N LYS A 63 -18.35 27.74 -19.37
CA LYS A 63 -17.96 28.87 -18.51
C LYS A 63 -16.51 28.71 -18.06
N ALA A 64 -15.69 29.71 -18.34
CA ALA A 64 -14.31 29.80 -17.85
C ALA A 64 -14.31 30.14 -16.35
N VAL A 65 -13.64 29.30 -15.55
CA VAL A 65 -13.45 29.50 -14.11
C VAL A 65 -11.96 29.42 -13.79
N PRO A 66 -11.32 30.51 -13.32
CA PRO A 66 -9.92 30.48 -12.91
C PRO A 66 -9.68 29.44 -11.81
N SER A 67 -8.57 28.70 -11.86
CA SER A 67 -8.21 27.81 -10.75
C SER A 67 -7.76 28.64 -9.54
N PRO A 68 -8.30 28.39 -8.33
CA PRO A 68 -7.90 29.11 -7.12
C PRO A 68 -6.41 28.98 -6.79
N THR A 69 -5.84 27.80 -7.07
CA THR A 69 -4.44 27.48 -6.74
C THR A 69 -3.47 27.79 -7.89
N GLN A 70 -3.96 27.83 -9.13
CA GLN A 70 -3.15 28.12 -10.33
C GLN A 70 -3.89 29.11 -11.24
N PRO A 71 -3.89 30.43 -10.94
CA PRO A 71 -4.67 31.42 -11.68
C PRO A 71 -4.38 31.49 -13.19
N ALA A 72 -3.17 31.10 -13.60
CA ALA A 72 -2.77 31.00 -15.00
C ALA A 72 -3.48 29.87 -15.78
N LYS A 73 -4.14 28.94 -15.09
CA LYS A 73 -4.92 27.86 -15.69
C LYS A 73 -6.40 28.11 -15.51
N ILE A 74 -7.13 28.03 -16.62
CA ILE A 74 -8.57 28.22 -16.67
C ILE A 74 -9.23 26.85 -16.72
N ASN A 75 -10.11 26.56 -15.76
CA ASN A 75 -11.02 25.43 -15.83
C ASN A 75 -12.22 25.79 -16.70
N THR A 76 -12.81 24.78 -17.33
CA THR A 76 -14.05 24.93 -18.09
C THR A 76 -15.17 24.17 -17.39
N ILE A 77 -16.17 24.91 -16.88
CA ILE A 77 -17.39 24.33 -16.32
C ILE A 77 -18.48 24.33 -17.38
N LEU A 78 -19.04 23.16 -17.68
CA LEU A 78 -20.09 22.97 -18.67
C LEU A 78 -21.46 23.03 -17.97
N ASN A 79 -22.26 24.01 -18.35
CA ASN A 79 -23.65 24.15 -17.93
C ASN A 79 -24.58 23.66 -19.04
N VAL A 80 -25.82 23.34 -18.68
CA VAL A 80 -26.83 22.86 -19.63
C VAL A 80 -27.27 24.01 -20.54
N ALA A 81 -27.14 23.84 -21.86
CA ALA A 81 -27.68 24.74 -22.88
C ALA A 81 -29.13 24.34 -23.25
N ARG A 82 -29.37 23.03 -23.34
CA ARG A 82 -30.68 22.39 -23.52
C ARG A 82 -30.74 21.11 -22.72
N GLU A 83 -31.93 20.65 -22.37
CA GLU A 83 -32.11 19.40 -21.63
C GLU A 83 -31.54 18.20 -22.43
N PRO A 84 -30.71 17.35 -21.81
CA PRO A 84 -30.25 16.12 -22.45
C PRO A 84 -31.39 15.11 -22.58
N GLU A 85 -31.49 14.49 -23.75
CA GLU A 85 -32.43 13.41 -24.02
C GLU A 85 -31.71 12.05 -23.97
N ALA A 86 -32.48 10.96 -23.90
CA ALA A 86 -31.93 9.60 -23.90
C ALA A 86 -31.09 9.31 -25.16
N GLU A 87 -31.47 9.89 -26.31
CA GLU A 87 -30.76 9.72 -27.58
C GLU A 87 -29.37 10.39 -27.55
N ASP A 88 -29.23 11.53 -26.86
CA ASP A 88 -27.93 12.20 -26.69
C ASP A 88 -26.91 11.30 -25.99
N LEU A 89 -27.39 10.43 -25.09
CA LEU A 89 -26.57 9.47 -24.34
C LEU A 89 -26.37 8.15 -25.07
N HIS A 90 -27.10 7.89 -26.17
CA HIS A 90 -27.18 6.57 -26.81
C HIS A 90 -25.79 6.03 -27.18
N ARG A 91 -24.96 6.85 -27.84
CA ARG A 91 -23.60 6.46 -28.23
C ARG A 91 -22.74 6.11 -27.02
N TYR A 92 -22.78 6.93 -25.97
CA TYR A 92 -21.99 6.70 -24.76
C TYR A 92 -22.40 5.42 -24.05
N LEU A 93 -23.71 5.25 -23.81
CA LEU A 93 -24.26 4.13 -23.08
C LEU A 93 -24.07 2.79 -23.80
N THR A 94 -24.27 2.76 -25.12
CA THR A 94 -24.15 1.53 -25.91
C THR A 94 -22.72 1.12 -26.19
N ARG A 95 -21.80 2.08 -26.41
CA ARG A 95 -20.43 1.77 -26.87
C ARG A 95 -19.37 1.80 -25.79
N TYR A 96 -19.50 2.65 -24.77
CA TYR A 96 -18.39 2.97 -23.89
C TYR A 96 -18.67 2.72 -22.40
N ALA A 97 -19.85 3.09 -21.90
CA ALA A 97 -20.19 3.03 -20.47
C ALA A 97 -19.96 1.62 -19.87
N SER A 98 -20.34 0.58 -20.61
CA SER A 98 -20.20 -0.83 -20.19
C SER A 98 -18.75 -1.31 -20.08
N ARG A 99 -17.77 -0.58 -20.63
CA ARG A 99 -16.34 -0.95 -20.58
C ARG A 99 -15.64 -0.42 -19.34
N ILE A 100 -16.23 0.57 -18.66
CA ILE A 100 -15.64 1.21 -17.50
C ILE A 100 -15.62 0.21 -16.33
N ARG A 101 -14.43 -0.02 -15.75
CA ARG A 101 -14.22 -0.88 -14.57
C ARG A 101 -13.71 -0.08 -13.39
N ASN A 102 -12.93 0.96 -13.65
CA ASN A 102 -12.36 1.85 -12.66
C ASN A 102 -12.74 3.30 -12.98
N PHE A 103 -13.29 4.00 -12.01
CA PHE A 103 -13.54 5.43 -12.13
C PHE A 103 -12.89 6.16 -10.96
N LYS A 104 -11.92 7.01 -11.29
CA LYS A 104 -11.06 7.74 -10.35
C LYS A 104 -10.99 9.22 -10.74
N PRO A 105 -12.11 9.94 -10.66
CA PRO A 105 -12.17 11.34 -11.07
C PRO A 105 -11.14 12.19 -10.33
N ALA A 106 -10.14 12.69 -11.07
CA ALA A 106 -9.13 13.60 -10.60
C ALA A 106 -9.50 15.03 -10.96
N VAL A 107 -9.63 15.89 -9.94
CA VAL A 107 -9.80 17.33 -10.14
C VAL A 107 -8.41 17.96 -10.21
N SER A 108 -8.10 18.64 -11.31
CA SER A 108 -6.82 19.32 -11.53
C SER A 108 -7.02 20.62 -12.30
N ALA A 109 -6.07 21.55 -12.16
CA ALA A 109 -6.14 22.84 -12.83
C ALA A 109 -6.09 22.68 -14.36
N GLY A 110 -6.98 23.38 -15.07
CA GLY A 110 -7.12 23.31 -16.53
C GLY A 110 -8.08 22.24 -17.03
N MET A 111 -8.94 21.70 -16.15
CA MET A 111 -9.85 20.62 -16.51
C MET A 111 -11.16 21.10 -17.14
N LYS A 112 -11.84 20.19 -17.84
CA LYS A 112 -13.24 20.34 -18.24
C LYS A 112 -14.13 19.52 -17.30
N MET A 113 -15.18 20.13 -16.74
CA MET A 113 -16.08 19.45 -15.81
C MET A 113 -17.53 19.86 -15.98
N LEU A 114 -18.45 18.96 -15.67
CA LEU A 114 -19.89 19.21 -15.64
C LEU A 114 -20.27 20.02 -14.40
N SER A 115 -21.16 21.00 -14.55
CA SER A 115 -21.77 21.70 -13.42
C SER A 115 -22.73 20.78 -12.63
N PRO A 116 -23.08 21.13 -11.38
CA PRO A 116 -24.13 20.42 -10.64
C PRO A 116 -25.45 20.32 -11.41
N ASP A 117 -25.82 21.37 -12.14
CA ASP A 117 -27.07 21.41 -12.92
C ASP A 117 -26.97 20.48 -14.15
N ALA A 118 -25.79 20.40 -14.78
CA ALA A 118 -25.53 19.43 -15.85
C ALA A 118 -25.59 17.98 -15.36
N LEU A 119 -25.03 17.70 -14.18
CA LEU A 119 -25.13 16.38 -13.57
C LEU A 119 -26.57 16.02 -13.18
N LEU A 120 -27.35 16.98 -12.70
CA LEU A 120 -28.77 16.79 -12.42
C LEU A 120 -29.55 16.50 -13.70
N ALA A 121 -29.32 17.25 -14.78
CA ALA A 121 -29.97 17.01 -16.07
C ALA A 121 -29.65 15.61 -16.62
N LEU A 122 -28.41 15.14 -16.46
CA LEU A 122 -28.05 13.76 -16.80
C LEU A 122 -28.72 12.71 -15.89
N GLN A 123 -29.03 13.03 -14.63
CA GLN A 123 -29.83 12.14 -13.77
C GLN A 123 -31.24 11.99 -14.30
N TYR A 124 -31.87 13.07 -14.77
CA TYR A 124 -33.18 13.00 -15.40
C TYR A 124 -33.12 12.17 -16.69
N ALA A 125 -32.15 12.44 -17.57
CA ALA A 125 -31.98 11.72 -18.83
C ALA A 125 -31.66 10.22 -18.67
N THR A 126 -31.25 9.79 -17.47
CA THR A 126 -30.98 8.39 -17.12
C THR A 126 -32.03 7.77 -16.20
N ASP A 127 -33.21 8.40 -16.06
CA ASP A 127 -34.29 7.94 -15.18
C ASP A 127 -33.84 7.64 -13.74
N PHE A 128 -32.88 8.43 -13.25
CA PHE A 128 -32.25 8.29 -11.94
C PHE A 128 -31.65 6.89 -11.67
N GLN A 129 -31.29 6.14 -12.72
CA GLN A 129 -30.77 4.79 -12.60
C GLN A 129 -29.34 4.80 -12.01
N PRO A 130 -29.10 4.17 -10.83
CA PRO A 130 -27.77 4.11 -10.25
C PRO A 130 -26.78 3.37 -11.14
N GLY A 131 -25.64 4.00 -11.41
CA GLY A 131 -24.60 3.45 -12.26
C GLY A 131 -24.93 3.46 -13.75
N ALA A 132 -25.96 4.19 -14.20
CA ALA A 132 -26.30 4.29 -15.62
C ALA A 132 -25.10 4.65 -16.50
N LEU A 133 -24.24 5.55 -16.04
CA LEU A 133 -23.08 6.02 -16.80
C LEU A 133 -21.85 5.11 -16.70
N SER A 134 -21.89 4.07 -15.86
CA SER A 134 -20.86 3.04 -15.77
C SER A 134 -21.43 1.74 -15.18
N PRO A 135 -22.28 1.00 -15.92
CA PRO A 135 -23.11 -0.08 -15.38
C PRO A 135 -22.33 -1.32 -14.94
N GLN A 136 -21.06 -1.44 -15.33
CA GLN A 136 -20.17 -2.55 -14.98
C GLN A 136 -18.97 -2.09 -14.14
N LEU A 137 -19.08 -0.91 -13.49
CA LEU A 137 -18.05 -0.37 -12.63
C LEU A 137 -17.75 -1.34 -11.48
N LYS A 138 -16.46 -1.54 -11.20
CA LYS A 138 -15.97 -2.37 -10.09
C LYS A 138 -15.36 -1.54 -8.99
N HIS A 139 -14.55 -0.55 -9.37
CA HIS A 139 -13.79 0.25 -8.42
C HIS A 139 -14.11 1.73 -8.61
N PHE A 140 -14.56 2.38 -7.53
CA PHE A 140 -14.88 3.80 -7.53
C PHE A 140 -14.03 4.53 -6.48
N GLN A 141 -13.37 5.61 -6.88
CA GLN A 141 -12.71 6.53 -5.95
C GLN A 141 -13.54 7.80 -5.83
N TRP A 142 -13.86 8.16 -4.59
CA TRP A 142 -14.61 9.36 -4.28
C TRP A 142 -13.80 10.61 -4.60
N ILE A 143 -14.46 11.65 -5.10
CA ILE A 143 -13.79 12.92 -5.41
C ILE A 143 -13.42 13.59 -4.08
N SER A 144 -12.14 13.93 -3.92
CA SER A 144 -11.64 14.64 -2.75
C SER A 144 -12.23 16.06 -2.67
N PRO A 145 -12.90 16.44 -1.56
CA PRO A 145 -13.31 17.83 -1.29
C PRO A 145 -12.16 18.82 -1.42
N LYS A 146 -10.95 18.43 -0.97
CA LYS A 146 -9.76 19.26 -1.12
C LYS A 146 -9.40 19.47 -2.58
N SER A 147 -9.42 18.41 -3.40
CA SER A 147 -9.16 18.55 -4.83
C SER A 147 -10.21 19.44 -5.51
N ILE A 148 -11.49 19.35 -5.11
CA ILE A 148 -12.54 20.25 -5.60
C ILE A 148 -12.24 21.70 -5.21
N ALA A 149 -11.91 21.97 -3.95
CA ALA A 149 -11.55 23.30 -3.48
C ALA A 149 -10.33 23.86 -4.22
N ASP A 150 -9.25 23.09 -4.30
CA ASP A 150 -8.00 23.48 -4.97
C ASP A 150 -8.18 23.72 -6.48
N GLY A 151 -9.08 22.94 -7.11
CA GLY A 151 -9.33 22.98 -8.54
C GLY A 151 -10.36 24.04 -8.94
N LEU A 152 -11.50 24.11 -8.25
CA LEU A 152 -12.70 24.85 -8.66
C LEU A 152 -13.17 25.90 -7.66
N GLY A 153 -12.66 25.86 -6.43
CA GLY A 153 -13.08 26.73 -5.35
C GLY A 153 -14.08 26.07 -4.40
N ASP A 154 -14.21 26.67 -3.22
CA ASP A 154 -15.01 26.14 -2.11
C ASP A 154 -16.51 26.06 -2.43
N GLU A 155 -17.00 26.85 -3.39
CA GLU A 155 -18.42 26.85 -3.78
C GLU A 155 -18.90 25.53 -4.42
N PHE A 156 -17.98 24.71 -4.93
CA PHE A 156 -18.27 23.41 -5.54
C PHE A 156 -18.16 22.25 -4.54
N VAL A 157 -17.52 22.47 -3.40
CA VAL A 157 -17.38 21.46 -2.34
C VAL A 157 -18.78 21.11 -1.82
N GLY A 158 -19.07 19.82 -1.63
CA GLY A 158 -20.40 19.40 -1.17
C GLY A 158 -21.42 19.14 -2.27
N ARG A 159 -21.32 19.81 -3.41
CA ARG A 159 -22.39 19.81 -4.43
C ARG A 159 -22.32 18.61 -5.37
N LEU A 160 -21.12 18.12 -5.66
CA LEU A 160 -20.92 17.06 -6.67
C LEU A 160 -21.19 15.65 -6.13
N SER A 161 -20.99 15.45 -4.83
CA SER A 161 -21.06 14.14 -4.17
C SER A 161 -22.42 13.44 -4.36
N SER A 162 -23.52 14.20 -4.38
CA SER A 162 -24.89 13.67 -4.58
C SER A 162 -25.11 13.05 -5.96
N TYR A 163 -24.33 13.47 -6.96
CA TYR A 163 -24.48 13.02 -8.34
C TYR A 163 -23.62 11.80 -8.68
N MET A 164 -22.73 11.37 -7.77
CA MET A 164 -21.86 10.21 -8.01
C MET A 164 -22.64 8.90 -8.17
N ILE A 165 -23.90 8.85 -7.74
CA ILE A 165 -24.84 7.74 -7.98
C ILE A 165 -25.00 7.43 -9.48
N LEU A 166 -24.80 8.41 -10.38
CA LEU A 166 -24.81 8.20 -11.84
C LEU A 166 -23.79 7.15 -12.30
N PHE A 167 -22.66 7.06 -11.60
CA PHE A 167 -21.56 6.16 -11.92
C PHE A 167 -21.54 4.93 -11.02
N VAL A 168 -21.98 5.07 -9.77
CA VAL A 168 -21.92 4.01 -8.77
C VAL A 168 -23.18 3.15 -8.82
N GLY A 169 -23.08 2.00 -9.50
CA GLY A 169 -24.13 0.97 -9.59
C GLY A 169 -23.89 -0.24 -8.68
N LYS A 170 -24.83 -1.20 -8.72
CA LYS A 170 -24.82 -2.43 -7.88
C LYS A 170 -23.59 -3.33 -8.07
N THR A 171 -22.84 -3.16 -9.16
CA THR A 171 -21.68 -3.99 -9.52
C THR A 171 -20.39 -3.61 -8.81
N VAL A 172 -20.37 -2.44 -8.15
CA VAL A 172 -19.19 -1.91 -7.46
C VAL A 172 -18.86 -2.80 -6.27
N ASP A 173 -17.61 -3.29 -6.25
CA ASP A 173 -17.08 -4.14 -5.20
C ASP A 173 -15.96 -3.47 -4.40
N SER A 174 -15.42 -2.34 -4.87
CA SER A 174 -14.42 -1.54 -4.17
C SER A 174 -14.79 -0.07 -4.17
N ILE A 175 -14.80 0.54 -2.99
CA ILE A 175 -14.91 1.99 -2.82
C ILE A 175 -13.69 2.54 -2.10
N ASP A 176 -13.18 3.65 -2.58
CA ASP A 176 -12.13 4.42 -1.95
C ASP A 176 -12.67 5.81 -1.56
N LEU A 177 -12.66 6.10 -0.26
CA LEU A 177 -13.12 7.36 0.32
C LEU A 177 -11.93 8.27 0.73
N SER A 178 -10.76 8.05 0.12
CA SER A 178 -9.59 8.88 0.36
C SER A 178 -9.95 10.37 0.27
N ASP A 179 -9.59 11.09 1.33
CA ASP A 179 -9.75 12.54 1.48
C ASP A 179 -11.17 13.10 1.71
N VAL A 180 -12.18 12.27 2.01
CA VAL A 180 -13.51 12.70 2.53
C VAL A 180 -13.42 13.29 3.97
N LYS A 181 -12.23 13.67 4.43
CA LYS A 181 -11.92 14.10 5.82
C LYS A 181 -12.51 15.46 6.18
N THR A 182 -12.85 16.28 5.18
CA THR A 182 -13.42 17.63 5.34
C THR A 182 -14.83 17.71 4.77
N SER A 183 -15.56 16.59 4.79
CA SER A 183 -16.83 16.50 4.10
C SER A 183 -17.99 17.14 4.83
N THR A 184 -18.84 17.82 4.06
CA THR A 184 -20.06 18.44 4.59
C THR A 184 -21.09 17.37 4.99
N PRO A 185 -22.07 17.68 5.88
CA PRO A 185 -23.13 16.73 6.23
C PRO A 185 -23.89 16.16 5.02
N LEU A 186 -24.01 16.95 3.95
CA LEU A 186 -24.65 16.56 2.69
C LEU A 186 -23.84 15.48 1.95
N GLU A 187 -22.52 15.64 1.84
CA GLU A 187 -21.65 14.63 1.22
C GLU A 187 -21.72 13.30 1.97
N MET A 188 -21.67 13.37 3.30
CA MET A 188 -21.78 12.16 4.12
C MET A 188 -23.16 11.50 3.99
N ALA A 189 -24.23 12.27 3.77
CA ALA A 189 -25.54 11.72 3.45
C ALA A 189 -25.55 11.01 2.09
N ALA A 190 -24.95 11.59 1.06
CA ALA A 190 -24.81 10.97 -0.26
C ALA A 190 -23.97 9.68 -0.22
N VAL A 191 -22.80 9.71 0.44
CA VAL A 191 -21.93 8.54 0.67
C VAL A 191 -22.71 7.43 1.37
N ARG A 192 -23.44 7.74 2.45
CA ARG A 192 -24.29 6.77 3.17
C ARG A 192 -25.37 6.18 2.27
N TYR A 193 -26.05 7.01 1.50
CA TYR A 193 -27.13 6.57 0.61
C TYR A 193 -26.60 5.59 -0.45
N ILE A 194 -25.46 5.91 -1.07
CA ILE A 194 -24.83 5.06 -2.08
C ILE A 194 -24.37 3.74 -1.46
N LEU A 195 -23.65 3.77 -0.33
CA LEU A 195 -23.11 2.55 0.30
C LEU A 195 -24.21 1.56 0.71
N LYS A 196 -25.38 2.03 1.13
CA LYS A 196 -26.54 1.16 1.44
C LYS A 196 -27.05 0.37 0.24
N ARG A 197 -26.74 0.78 -0.99
CA ARG A 197 -27.24 0.19 -2.24
C ARG A 197 -26.21 -0.69 -2.95
N LEU A 198 -25.10 -1.02 -2.28
CA LEU A 198 -24.00 -1.79 -2.86
C LEU A 198 -23.94 -3.20 -2.27
N PRO A 199 -24.72 -4.17 -2.81
CA PRO A 199 -24.76 -5.54 -2.29
C PRO A 199 -23.45 -6.31 -2.52
N CYS A 200 -22.62 -5.88 -3.48
CA CYS A 200 -21.39 -6.55 -3.87
C CYS A 200 -20.13 -5.94 -3.24
N LEU A 201 -20.26 -4.99 -2.31
CA LEU A 201 -19.12 -4.29 -1.73
C LEU A 201 -18.23 -5.24 -0.91
N LYS A 202 -16.98 -5.42 -1.36
CA LYS A 202 -15.97 -6.28 -0.73
C LYS A 202 -14.82 -5.48 -0.13
N VAL A 203 -14.47 -4.36 -0.74
CA VAL A 203 -13.31 -3.55 -0.36
C VAL A 203 -13.76 -2.13 -0.05
N LEU A 204 -13.37 -1.65 1.12
CA LEU A 204 -13.61 -0.28 1.54
C LEU A 204 -12.29 0.36 1.95
N ARG A 205 -11.88 1.44 1.27
CA ARG A 205 -10.61 2.12 1.51
C ARG A 205 -10.80 3.51 2.08
N ASP A 206 -9.86 3.88 2.94
CA ASP A 206 -9.67 5.20 3.54
C ASP A 206 -10.98 5.81 4.09
N LEU A 207 -11.67 5.04 4.95
CA LEU A 207 -12.85 5.50 5.68
C LEU A 207 -12.61 6.86 6.38
N PRO A 208 -13.44 7.90 6.16
CA PRO A 208 -13.20 9.23 6.72
C PRO A 208 -13.26 9.26 8.25
N GLY A 209 -12.32 9.98 8.86
CA GLY A 209 -12.27 10.29 10.29
C GLY A 209 -11.13 11.27 10.59
N ASN A 210 -11.34 12.17 11.57
CA ASN A 210 -10.33 13.09 12.09
C ASN A 210 -10.51 13.24 13.61
N ASP A 211 -9.52 13.80 14.30
CA ASP A 211 -9.53 14.07 15.74
C ASP A 211 -10.72 14.92 16.19
N ALA A 212 -11.24 15.81 15.31
CA ALA A 212 -12.40 16.66 15.58
C ALA A 212 -13.77 16.00 15.28
N THR A 213 -13.80 15.00 14.40
CA THR A 213 -15.00 14.24 14.05
C THR A 213 -14.61 12.76 13.95
N PRO A 214 -14.66 12.01 15.08
CA PRO A 214 -14.40 10.59 15.05
C PRO A 214 -15.36 9.93 14.06
N PHE A 215 -14.94 8.79 13.51
CA PHE A 215 -15.66 8.04 12.50
C PHE A 215 -17.18 8.11 12.69
N PRO A 216 -17.94 8.44 11.64
CA PRO A 216 -19.38 8.55 11.77
C PRO A 216 -19.92 7.15 12.09
N GLU A 217 -20.13 6.84 13.37
CA GLU A 217 -20.74 5.58 13.82
C GLU A 217 -22.04 5.29 13.05
N SER A 218 -22.71 6.36 12.60
CA SER A 218 -23.86 6.30 11.71
C SER A 218 -23.60 5.50 10.43
N LEU A 219 -22.41 5.56 9.82
CA LEU A 219 -22.07 4.83 8.61
C LEU A 219 -21.95 3.32 8.87
N ILE A 220 -21.19 2.93 9.90
CA ILE A 220 -21.06 1.52 10.30
C ILE A 220 -22.42 0.91 10.64
N LYS A 221 -23.24 1.62 11.43
CA LYS A 221 -24.54 1.10 11.89
C LYS A 221 -25.59 1.05 10.78
N SER A 222 -25.51 1.95 9.78
CA SER A 222 -26.58 2.11 8.80
C SER A 222 -26.41 1.30 7.52
N VAL A 223 -25.21 0.79 7.26
CA VAL A 223 -24.88 0.00 6.06
C VAL A 223 -24.70 -1.46 6.46
N ARG A 224 -25.18 -2.40 5.64
CA ARG A 224 -24.90 -3.83 5.81
C ARG A 224 -23.56 -4.15 5.17
N TRP A 225 -22.63 -4.73 5.92
CA TRP A 225 -21.27 -5.04 5.49
C TRP A 225 -21.02 -6.55 5.35
N ASP A 226 -22.08 -7.32 5.10
CA ASP A 226 -22.05 -8.80 5.11
C ASP A 226 -21.04 -9.39 4.10
N GLY A 227 -20.78 -8.65 3.01
CA GLY A 227 -19.83 -9.01 1.96
C GLY A 227 -18.42 -8.45 2.13
N LEU A 228 -18.14 -7.66 3.17
CA LEU A 228 -16.87 -6.94 3.30
C LEU A 228 -15.71 -7.89 3.62
N GLU A 229 -14.71 -7.90 2.74
CA GLU A 229 -13.52 -8.75 2.82
C GLU A 229 -12.26 -7.94 3.22
N SER A 230 -12.19 -6.66 2.86
CA SER A 230 -11.03 -5.81 3.15
C SER A 230 -11.47 -4.40 3.56
N ALA A 231 -10.93 -3.92 4.68
CA ALA A 231 -11.17 -2.57 5.18
C ALA A 231 -9.84 -1.85 5.44
N VAL A 232 -9.66 -0.69 4.80
CA VAL A 232 -8.56 0.25 5.08
C VAL A 232 -9.14 1.45 5.81
N LEU A 233 -8.67 1.68 7.03
CA LEU A 233 -9.19 2.71 7.93
C LEU A 233 -8.29 3.95 7.84
N ALA A 234 -8.87 5.16 7.86
CA ALA A 234 -8.04 6.36 7.97
C ALA A 234 -7.47 6.50 9.39
N ARG A 235 -6.40 7.29 9.51
CA ARG A 235 -5.78 7.60 10.81
C ARG A 235 -6.83 8.18 11.77
N ASN A 236 -6.78 7.74 13.03
CA ASN A 236 -7.59 8.23 14.15
C ASN A 236 -9.11 8.05 13.96
N SER A 237 -9.52 7.19 13.02
CA SER A 237 -10.95 6.94 12.76
C SER A 237 -11.55 5.88 13.69
N VAL A 238 -10.76 5.02 14.34
CA VAL A 238 -11.34 3.81 14.95
C VAL A 238 -11.79 4.06 16.39
N THR A 239 -13.10 4.05 16.62
CA THR A 239 -13.67 3.94 17.99
C THR A 239 -13.81 2.48 18.40
N ILE A 240 -13.87 2.20 19.70
CA ILE A 240 -14.11 0.85 20.26
C ILE A 240 -15.36 0.20 19.67
N ARG A 241 -16.43 0.99 19.50
CA ARG A 241 -17.70 0.51 18.95
C ARG A 241 -17.57 0.13 17.48
N SER A 242 -16.81 0.91 16.72
CA SER A 242 -16.49 0.63 15.32
C SER A 242 -15.66 -0.65 15.20
N LEU A 243 -14.67 -0.83 16.09
CA LEU A 243 -13.87 -2.06 16.15
C LEU A 243 -14.72 -3.29 16.45
N ARG A 244 -15.66 -3.22 17.41
CA ARG A 244 -16.58 -4.33 17.72
C ARG A 244 -17.44 -4.73 16.53
N HIS A 245 -17.92 -3.74 15.76
CA HIS A 245 -18.68 -4.02 14.57
C HIS A 245 -17.82 -4.70 13.49
N LEU A 246 -16.63 -4.17 13.22
CA LEU A 246 -15.68 -4.79 12.27
C LEU A 246 -15.31 -6.22 12.68
N ALA A 247 -15.13 -6.45 13.98
CA ALA A 247 -14.85 -7.77 14.56
C ALA A 247 -16.01 -8.76 14.36
N SER A 248 -17.24 -8.27 14.25
CA SER A 248 -18.42 -9.11 13.98
C SER A 248 -18.58 -9.51 12.51
N LEU A 249 -17.78 -8.96 11.59
CA LEU A 249 -17.93 -9.22 10.16
C LEU A 249 -17.35 -10.59 9.78
N PRO A 250 -18.18 -11.53 9.26
CA PRO A 250 -17.77 -12.91 9.07
C PRO A 250 -16.82 -13.12 7.89
N ARG A 251 -16.75 -12.17 6.95
CA ARG A 251 -15.93 -12.28 5.73
C ARG A 251 -14.69 -11.39 5.75
N LEU A 252 -14.47 -10.61 6.81
CA LEU A 252 -13.37 -9.65 6.88
C LEU A 252 -12.03 -10.38 7.02
N ARG A 253 -11.22 -10.35 5.94
CA ARG A 253 -9.91 -11.01 5.84
C ARG A 253 -8.75 -10.05 6.02
N GLN A 254 -8.93 -8.79 5.67
CA GLN A 254 -7.86 -7.79 5.68
C GLN A 254 -8.31 -6.54 6.42
N LEU A 255 -7.47 -6.08 7.35
CA LEU A 255 -7.71 -4.86 8.11
C LEU A 255 -6.43 -4.02 8.17
N THR A 256 -6.47 -2.81 7.62
CA THR A 256 -5.26 -2.01 7.35
C THR A 256 -5.38 -0.57 7.85
N LYS A 257 -4.23 0.03 8.23
CA LYS A 257 -4.06 1.43 8.68
C LYS A 257 -4.87 1.81 9.93
N MET A 258 -5.05 0.87 10.85
CA MET A 258 -5.66 1.18 12.15
C MET A 258 -4.73 2.05 12.99
N ASN A 259 -5.22 3.21 13.42
CA ASN A 259 -4.59 4.04 14.44
C ASN A 259 -5.66 4.46 15.47
N PHE A 260 -5.43 4.17 16.75
CA PHE A 260 -6.28 4.66 17.83
C PHE A 260 -5.73 6.00 18.32
N GLY A 261 -6.57 7.04 18.33
CA GLY A 261 -6.19 8.37 18.80
C GLY A 261 -5.97 8.43 20.32
N THR A 262 -6.48 7.46 21.07
CA THR A 262 -6.36 7.34 22.53
C THR A 262 -6.36 5.87 22.95
N THR A 263 -5.76 5.55 24.10
CA THR A 263 -5.68 4.20 24.67
C THR A 263 -7.06 3.57 24.82
N LEU A 264 -7.29 2.40 24.22
CA LEU A 264 -8.53 1.65 24.41
C LEU A 264 -8.73 1.27 25.90
N PRO A 265 -9.93 1.48 26.49
CA PRO A 265 -10.25 1.04 27.84
C PRO A 265 -10.12 -0.49 28.01
N GLN A 266 -9.56 -0.91 29.15
CA GLN A 266 -9.36 -2.30 29.58
C GLN A 266 -10.63 -3.18 29.59
N ALA A 267 -11.83 -2.58 29.53
CA ALA A 267 -13.13 -3.26 29.60
C ALA A 267 -13.46 -4.17 28.38
N LEU A 268 -12.52 -4.31 27.46
CA LEU A 268 -12.65 -5.04 26.21
C LEU A 268 -12.29 -6.53 26.31
N SER A 269 -11.55 -6.93 27.36
CA SER A 269 -10.84 -8.21 27.47
C SER A 269 -11.71 -9.46 27.67
N ARG A 270 -13.05 -9.37 27.72
CA ARG A 270 -13.92 -10.55 27.98
C ARG A 270 -15.04 -10.81 26.98
N ALA A 271 -15.35 -9.89 26.06
CA ALA A 271 -16.62 -9.95 25.30
C ALA A 271 -16.49 -9.90 23.77
N VAL A 272 -15.29 -9.78 23.20
CA VAL A 272 -15.11 -9.69 21.75
C VAL A 272 -14.45 -10.98 21.24
N THR A 273 -15.24 -12.05 21.09
CA THR A 273 -14.88 -13.14 20.16
C THR A 273 -15.21 -12.65 18.74
N GLY A 274 -14.31 -11.86 18.16
CA GLY A 274 -14.52 -11.29 16.83
C GLY A 274 -13.23 -11.32 16.02
N PHE A 275 -13.34 -11.22 14.70
CA PHE A 275 -12.29 -11.47 13.69
C PHE A 275 -12.01 -12.94 13.39
N THR A 276 -13.05 -13.76 13.23
CA THR A 276 -12.92 -15.19 12.91
C THR A 276 -12.28 -15.49 11.56
N SER A 277 -12.39 -14.56 10.60
CA SER A 277 -11.88 -14.72 9.22
C SER A 277 -10.64 -13.87 8.92
N LEU A 278 -10.10 -13.15 9.91
CA LEU A 278 -9.04 -12.17 9.69
C LEU A 278 -7.70 -12.85 9.44
N GLN A 279 -7.08 -12.53 8.30
CA GLN A 279 -5.84 -13.13 7.81
C GLN A 279 -4.68 -12.12 7.75
N HIS A 280 -4.97 -10.86 7.44
CA HIS A 280 -3.94 -9.84 7.26
C HIS A 280 -4.25 -8.61 8.12
N VAL A 281 -3.31 -8.24 8.98
CA VAL A 281 -3.43 -7.10 9.88
C VAL A 281 -2.32 -6.12 9.58
N THR A 282 -2.67 -4.87 9.30
CA THR A 282 -1.72 -3.76 9.23
C THR A 282 -2.12 -2.69 10.21
N TYR A 283 -1.28 -2.52 11.24
CA TYR A 283 -1.52 -1.64 12.36
C TYR A 283 -0.51 -0.49 12.34
N ALA A 284 -1.02 0.75 12.31
CA ALA A 284 -0.20 1.95 12.26
C ALA A 284 -0.42 2.75 13.54
N CYS A 285 0.55 2.73 14.45
CA CYS A 285 0.42 3.32 15.77
C CYS A 285 1.44 4.43 16.01
N TYR A 286 1.12 5.28 16.98
CA TYR A 286 2.10 6.25 17.46
C TYR A 286 3.30 5.55 18.11
N ARG A 287 3.02 4.63 19.04
CA ARG A 287 4.00 3.77 19.74
C ARG A 287 3.73 2.29 19.45
N LEU A 288 4.78 1.52 19.16
CA LEU A 288 4.64 0.08 18.88
C LEU A 288 3.95 -0.73 19.99
N PRO A 289 4.22 -0.51 21.31
CA PRO A 289 3.52 -1.21 22.39
C PRO A 289 1.99 -1.06 22.38
N SER A 290 1.44 -0.01 21.76
CA SER A 290 0.00 0.13 21.56
C SER A 290 -0.61 -0.94 20.65
N VAL A 291 0.18 -1.87 20.11
CA VAL A 291 -0.32 -3.06 19.39
C VAL A 291 -1.10 -4.00 20.30
N LEU A 292 -0.83 -4.01 21.61
CA LEU A 292 -1.58 -4.82 22.57
C LEU A 292 -3.08 -4.53 22.48
N GLU A 293 -3.42 -3.26 22.24
CA GLU A 293 -4.79 -2.77 22.16
C GLU A 293 -5.63 -3.55 21.15
N ILE A 294 -5.00 -4.04 20.07
CA ILE A 294 -5.70 -4.82 19.05
C ILE A 294 -5.50 -6.33 19.18
N LEU A 295 -4.30 -6.78 19.54
CA LEU A 295 -3.98 -8.20 19.59
C LEU A 295 -4.78 -8.93 20.67
N GLN A 296 -5.08 -8.26 21.79
CA GLN A 296 -5.92 -8.81 22.85
C GLN A 296 -7.36 -9.15 22.41
N HIS A 297 -7.79 -8.66 21.24
CA HIS A 297 -9.12 -8.92 20.69
C HIS A 297 -9.19 -10.10 19.73
N LEU A 298 -8.04 -10.65 19.34
CA LEU A 298 -8.02 -11.80 18.46
C LEU A 298 -8.44 -13.04 19.25
N PRO A 299 -9.26 -13.93 18.66
CA PRO A 299 -9.55 -15.21 19.28
C PRO A 299 -8.26 -16.04 19.36
N GLN A 300 -8.16 -16.93 20.35
CA GLN A 300 -7.01 -17.84 20.46
C GLN A 300 -6.84 -18.72 19.21
N THR A 301 -7.94 -19.05 18.54
CA THR A 301 -7.98 -19.83 17.29
C THR A 301 -7.86 -18.96 16.03
N ASN A 302 -7.32 -17.74 16.14
CA ASN A 302 -7.20 -16.85 14.99
C ASN A 302 -6.41 -17.48 13.84
N ILE A 303 -6.73 -17.04 12.62
CA ILE A 303 -6.12 -17.52 11.38
C ILE A 303 -5.25 -16.44 10.73
N VAL A 304 -4.66 -15.55 11.53
CA VAL A 304 -3.83 -14.45 11.04
C VAL A 304 -2.55 -15.03 10.43
N GLN A 305 -2.34 -14.72 9.15
CA GLN A 305 -1.19 -15.15 8.36
C GLN A 305 -0.11 -14.06 8.29
N ALA A 306 -0.51 -12.80 8.28
CA ALA A 306 0.40 -11.68 8.12
C ALA A 306 0.08 -10.53 9.07
N ILE A 307 1.13 -10.01 9.72
CA ILE A 307 1.06 -8.79 10.52
C ILE A 307 2.12 -7.78 10.07
N LEU A 308 1.70 -6.53 9.88
CA LEU A 308 2.56 -5.38 9.63
C LEU A 308 2.30 -4.31 10.70
N LEU A 309 3.30 -4.05 11.53
CA LEU A 309 3.28 -3.04 12.58
C LEU A 309 4.10 -1.83 12.14
N MET A 310 3.51 -0.65 12.17
CA MET A 310 4.15 0.60 11.77
C MET A 310 4.09 1.63 12.91
N GLY A 311 5.22 1.89 13.56
CA GLY A 311 5.35 2.93 14.59
C GLY A 311 5.78 4.28 14.01
N THR A 312 5.32 5.40 14.56
CA THR A 312 5.78 6.74 14.13
C THR A 312 6.84 7.35 15.04
N THR A 313 7.06 6.79 16.23
CA THR A 313 8.15 7.15 17.15
C THR A 313 9.20 6.06 17.19
N SER A 314 10.40 6.40 17.66
CA SER A 314 11.41 5.40 18.00
C SER A 314 10.94 4.50 19.14
N CYS A 315 11.35 3.25 19.09
CA CYS A 315 11.08 2.21 20.08
C CYS A 315 12.39 1.80 20.77
N THR A 316 12.36 1.60 22.08
CA THR A 316 13.49 1.01 22.82
C THR A 316 13.52 -0.52 22.61
N SER A 317 14.66 -1.16 22.90
CA SER A 317 14.75 -2.64 22.88
C SER A 317 13.71 -3.29 23.80
N SER A 318 13.49 -2.73 25.00
CA SER A 318 12.50 -3.24 25.95
C SER A 318 11.07 -3.21 25.42
N GLN A 319 10.68 -2.11 24.77
CA GLN A 319 9.37 -1.96 24.14
C GLN A 319 9.19 -2.91 22.96
N LEU A 320 10.25 -3.17 22.21
CA LEU A 320 10.19 -4.15 21.12
C LEU A 320 10.05 -5.57 21.66
N THR A 321 10.82 -5.94 22.69
CA THR A 321 10.68 -7.24 23.36
C THR A 321 9.25 -7.42 23.86
N GLU A 322 8.64 -6.38 24.43
CA GLU A 322 7.23 -6.37 24.84
C GLU A 322 6.29 -6.64 23.65
N VAL A 323 6.50 -5.97 22.51
CA VAL A 323 5.73 -6.19 21.27
C VAL A 323 5.88 -7.62 20.75
N LEU A 324 7.09 -8.16 20.75
CA LEU A 324 7.35 -9.54 20.32
C LEU A 324 6.66 -10.55 21.24
N ARG A 325 6.60 -10.29 22.55
CA ARG A 325 5.84 -11.11 23.50
C ARG A 325 4.33 -11.01 23.26
N TYR A 326 3.81 -9.86 22.85
CA TYR A 326 2.40 -9.75 22.45
C TYR A 326 2.10 -10.57 21.20
N VAL A 327 3.01 -10.57 20.22
CA VAL A 327 2.89 -11.41 19.02
C VAL A 327 2.86 -12.89 19.42
N GLU A 328 3.80 -13.33 20.26
CA GLU A 328 3.86 -14.70 20.79
C GLU A 328 2.58 -15.10 21.53
N THR A 329 2.04 -14.21 22.37
CA THR A 329 0.90 -14.52 23.25
C THR A 329 -0.44 -14.59 22.51
N TYR A 330 -0.64 -13.73 21.50
CA TYR A 330 -1.96 -13.53 20.89
C TYR A 330 -2.09 -14.08 19.46
N LEU A 331 -0.99 -14.34 18.74
CA LEU A 331 -1.06 -14.89 17.38
C LEU A 331 -0.91 -16.40 17.37
N ASN A 332 -1.60 -17.04 16.42
CA ASN A 332 -1.58 -18.49 16.31
C ASN A 332 -0.28 -18.97 15.61
N PRO A 333 0.52 -19.84 16.27
CA PRO A 333 1.79 -20.31 15.72
C PRO A 333 1.65 -21.15 14.45
N GLU A 334 0.48 -21.74 14.22
CA GLU A 334 0.22 -22.64 13.08
C GLU A 334 -0.17 -21.91 11.79
N THR A 335 -0.50 -20.63 11.87
CA THR A 335 -1.03 -19.85 10.73
C THR A 335 -0.15 -18.67 10.34
N LEU A 336 0.60 -18.09 11.29
CA LEU A 336 1.43 -16.92 11.03
C LEU A 336 2.62 -17.25 10.11
N THR A 337 2.68 -16.58 8.96
CA THR A 337 3.76 -16.73 7.97
C THR A 337 4.57 -15.45 7.76
N ASN A 338 4.02 -14.28 8.08
CA ASN A 338 4.65 -12.99 7.79
C ASN A 338 4.59 -12.06 8.99
N VAL A 339 5.76 -11.60 9.46
CA VAL A 339 5.88 -10.59 10.51
C VAL A 339 6.72 -9.44 9.98
N GLU A 340 6.14 -8.25 9.94
CA GLU A 340 6.81 -7.02 9.57
C GLU A 340 6.63 -5.98 10.68
N ILE A 341 7.73 -5.38 11.13
CA ILE A 341 7.76 -4.30 12.14
C ILE A 341 8.61 -3.17 11.57
N LYS A 342 8.03 -1.99 11.42
CA LYS A 342 8.67 -0.84 10.78
C LYS A 342 8.48 0.42 11.59
N GLU A 343 9.52 1.24 11.69
CA GLU A 343 9.43 2.60 12.21
C GLU A 343 9.43 3.61 11.07
N ASN A 344 8.38 4.43 11.00
CA ASN A 344 8.27 5.54 10.08
C ASN A 344 8.60 6.90 10.74
N VAL A 345 9.69 6.96 11.50
CA VAL A 345 10.21 8.22 12.04
C VAL A 345 10.84 9.04 10.90
N TYR A 346 10.39 10.27 10.68
CA TYR A 346 11.13 11.21 9.83
C TYR A 346 12.35 11.69 10.61
N PRO A 347 13.58 11.55 10.09
CA PRO A 347 14.72 12.19 10.72
C PRO A 347 14.42 13.69 10.82
N PRO A 348 14.50 14.32 12.00
CA PRO A 348 14.25 15.75 12.12
C PRO A 348 15.15 16.50 11.14
N ALA A 349 14.58 17.45 10.41
CA ALA A 349 15.34 18.31 9.51
C ALA A 349 16.46 19.00 10.30
N ALA A 350 17.71 18.67 9.97
CA ALA A 350 18.92 19.41 10.31
C ALA A 350 18.97 19.99 11.74
N ARG A 351 18.88 19.12 12.75
CA ARG A 351 19.61 19.38 13.99
C ARG A 351 20.73 18.34 14.08
N PRO A 352 22.00 18.74 14.30
CA PRO A 352 22.96 17.80 14.85
C PRO A 352 22.32 17.34 16.15
N MET A 353 21.81 16.11 16.20
CA MET A 353 21.46 15.55 17.49
C MET A 353 22.77 15.50 18.24
N GLU A 354 22.90 16.36 19.25
CA GLU A 354 23.82 16.09 20.34
C GLU A 354 23.51 14.65 20.76
N LEU A 355 24.45 13.77 20.42
CA LEU A 355 24.42 12.36 20.76
C LEU A 355 24.46 12.32 22.27
N ILE A 356 23.30 12.36 22.92
CA ILE A 356 23.18 11.86 24.26
C ILE A 356 23.65 10.41 24.13
N GLU A 357 24.77 10.09 24.76
CA GLU A 357 25.23 8.74 25.07
C GLU A 357 24.11 8.06 25.88
N THR A 358 23.05 7.68 25.17
CA THR A 358 21.90 7.03 25.77
C THR A 358 22.30 5.59 25.94
N ASN A 359 22.20 5.14 27.19
CA ASN A 359 22.49 3.80 27.68
C ASN A 359 22.25 2.73 26.61
N GLN A 360 23.26 1.87 26.46
CA GLN A 360 23.32 0.75 25.54
C GLN A 360 21.94 0.06 25.43
N PRO A 361 21.26 0.08 24.26
CA PRO A 361 20.12 -0.77 24.08
C PRO A 361 20.59 -2.22 24.08
N ASP A 362 20.05 -3.02 25.00
CA ASP A 362 20.28 -4.46 25.09
C ASP A 362 20.02 -5.13 23.73
N PRO A 363 20.76 -6.21 23.41
CA PRO A 363 20.47 -7.02 22.23
C PRO A 363 19.00 -7.46 22.26
N ILE A 364 18.32 -7.24 21.14
CA ILE A 364 16.92 -7.59 21.00
C ILE A 364 16.86 -9.08 20.74
N GLY A 365 16.33 -9.79 21.71
CA GLY A 365 16.05 -11.20 21.59
C GLY A 365 14.86 -11.49 20.68
N LEU A 366 15.08 -12.23 19.59
CA LEU A 366 14.02 -12.70 18.70
C LEU A 366 13.34 -14.00 19.20
N GLN A 367 13.71 -14.50 20.38
CA GLN A 367 13.23 -15.77 20.94
C GLN A 367 11.70 -15.87 21.02
N PRO A 368 10.91 -14.80 21.35
CA PRO A 368 9.45 -14.89 21.34
C PRO A 368 8.86 -15.32 20.00
N LEU A 369 9.59 -15.11 18.89
CA LEU A 369 9.15 -15.51 17.57
C LEU A 369 9.55 -16.94 17.17
N HIS A 370 10.34 -17.66 17.98
CA HIS A 370 10.84 -19.00 17.64
C HIS A 370 9.74 -20.08 17.59
N ILE A 371 8.57 -19.80 18.18
CA ILE A 371 7.39 -20.65 18.14
C ILE A 371 6.75 -20.73 16.74
N PHE A 372 6.94 -19.71 15.90
CA PHE A 372 6.31 -19.60 14.58
C PHE A 372 7.10 -20.37 13.50
N LYS A 373 7.05 -21.71 13.52
CA LYS A 373 7.84 -22.56 12.60
C LYS A 373 7.47 -22.42 11.11
N LYS A 374 6.30 -21.88 10.81
CA LYS A 374 5.80 -21.62 9.44
C LYS A 374 6.16 -20.23 8.91
N LEU A 375 6.97 -19.46 9.64
CA LEU A 375 7.38 -18.12 9.24
C LEU A 375 8.17 -18.15 7.92
N LYS A 376 7.71 -17.39 6.93
CA LYS A 376 8.30 -17.21 5.60
C LYS A 376 8.92 -15.83 5.42
N LYS A 377 8.43 -14.83 6.13
CA LYS A 377 8.93 -13.45 6.07
C LYS A 377 9.06 -12.87 7.47
N LEU A 378 10.28 -12.43 7.79
CA LEU A 378 10.58 -11.64 8.98
C LEU A 378 11.29 -10.36 8.57
N GLN A 379 10.69 -9.21 8.87
CA GLN A 379 11.23 -7.91 8.54
C GLN A 379 11.10 -6.96 9.73
N VAL A 380 12.23 -6.49 10.26
CA VAL A 380 12.29 -5.55 11.38
C VAL A 380 13.18 -4.38 10.99
N GLU A 381 12.57 -3.23 10.71
CA GLU A 381 13.24 -1.99 10.32
C GLU A 381 12.98 -0.90 11.36
N LEU A 382 13.92 -0.74 12.29
CA LEU A 382 13.83 0.20 13.41
C LEU A 382 14.99 1.20 13.34
N GLN A 383 14.87 2.36 13.97
CA GLN A 383 15.97 3.33 14.05
C GLN A 383 17.18 2.75 14.78
N GLY A 384 16.97 2.02 15.87
CA GLY A 384 18.05 1.37 16.63
C GLY A 384 18.57 0.06 16.02
N GLY A 385 17.89 -0.48 15.01
CA GLY A 385 18.17 -1.81 14.43
C GLY A 385 17.87 -2.97 15.38
N VAL A 386 18.01 -4.20 14.86
CA VAL A 386 18.06 -5.42 15.67
C VAL A 386 19.51 -5.86 15.73
N ARG A 387 20.09 -5.93 16.93
CA ARG A 387 21.45 -6.42 17.12
C ARG A 387 21.42 -7.92 17.27
N LEU A 388 21.78 -8.63 16.20
CA LEU A 388 22.02 -10.06 16.25
C LEU A 388 23.42 -10.37 16.77
N THR A 389 23.53 -11.39 17.60
CA THR A 389 24.75 -12.08 17.95
C THR A 389 24.95 -13.30 17.04
N TRP A 390 26.17 -13.86 17.00
CA TRP A 390 26.44 -15.07 16.22
C TRP A 390 25.59 -16.26 16.70
N LYS A 391 25.34 -16.39 18.01
CA LYS A 391 24.47 -17.43 18.59
C LYS A 391 23.04 -17.34 18.05
N GLU A 392 22.51 -16.11 17.96
CA GLU A 392 21.17 -15.91 17.43
C GLU A 392 21.09 -16.25 15.94
N ILE A 393 22.17 -16.05 15.16
CA ILE A 393 22.21 -16.51 13.76
C ILE A 393 22.13 -18.02 13.66
N GLU A 394 22.81 -18.75 14.54
CA GLU A 394 22.78 -20.22 14.55
C GLU A 394 21.39 -20.77 14.92
N ASP A 395 20.62 -20.02 15.70
CA ASP A 395 19.25 -20.40 16.07
C ASP A 395 18.24 -20.17 14.94
N ILE A 396 18.48 -19.22 14.03
CA ILE A 396 17.53 -18.84 12.98
C ILE A 396 17.07 -20.03 12.11
N PRO A 397 17.95 -20.88 11.55
CA PRO A 397 17.52 -22.02 10.74
C PRO A 397 16.63 -23.02 11.50
N ASN A 398 16.90 -23.20 12.79
CA ASN A 398 16.10 -24.07 13.68
C ASN A 398 14.77 -23.41 14.07
N ALA A 399 14.75 -22.08 14.20
CA ALA A 399 13.56 -21.31 14.50
C ALA A 399 12.61 -21.25 13.29
N TRP A 400 13.12 -20.92 12.10
CA TRP A 400 12.33 -20.61 10.91
C TRP A 400 12.92 -21.28 9.65
N PRO A 401 12.77 -22.61 9.50
CA PRO A 401 13.39 -23.36 8.40
C PRO A 401 12.84 -23.00 7.01
N ASN A 402 11.64 -22.41 6.94
CA ASN A 402 10.95 -22.07 5.68
C ASN A 402 11.10 -20.59 5.29
N LEU A 403 12.08 -19.89 5.85
CA LEU A 403 12.24 -18.46 5.66
C LEU A 403 12.67 -18.12 4.23
N THR A 404 11.94 -17.20 3.61
CA THR A 404 12.18 -16.68 2.25
C THR A 404 12.69 -15.25 2.24
N VAL A 405 12.33 -14.47 3.25
CA VAL A 405 12.73 -13.06 3.42
C VAL A 405 13.14 -12.82 4.87
N LEU A 406 14.38 -12.37 5.06
CA LEU A 406 14.90 -11.95 6.37
C LEU A 406 15.53 -10.56 6.23
N ILE A 407 14.93 -9.55 6.86
CA ILE A 407 15.44 -8.17 6.83
C ILE A 407 15.48 -7.63 8.26
N LEU A 408 16.67 -7.41 8.80
CA LEU A 408 16.89 -6.89 10.16
C LEU A 408 17.82 -5.66 10.12
N LEU A 409 17.67 -4.81 9.10
CA LEU A 409 18.50 -3.63 8.91
C LEU A 409 17.99 -2.43 9.72
N PRO A 410 18.88 -1.65 10.35
CA PRO A 410 18.51 -0.37 10.92
C PRO A 410 18.13 0.62 9.82
N ARG A 411 17.16 1.49 10.11
CA ARG A 411 16.71 2.53 9.17
C ARG A 411 17.71 3.69 9.07
N VAL A 412 18.44 3.95 10.15
CA VAL A 412 19.52 4.94 10.20
C VAL A 412 20.82 4.19 10.45
N PRO A 413 21.85 4.37 9.61
CA PRO A 413 23.10 3.66 9.80
C PRO A 413 23.85 4.19 11.03
N ASP A 414 24.07 3.33 12.04
CA ASP A 414 25.03 3.58 13.11
C ASP A 414 26.44 3.26 12.60
N SER A 415 27.17 4.29 12.18
CA SER A 415 28.51 4.15 11.59
C SER A 415 29.62 3.90 12.61
N HIS A 416 29.32 3.92 13.90
CA HIS A 416 30.36 3.93 14.94
C HIS A 416 30.63 2.56 15.57
N ARG A 417 29.85 1.52 15.22
CA ARG A 417 29.99 0.19 15.83
C ARG A 417 30.09 -0.92 14.80
N LEU A 418 31.05 -1.82 15.02
CA LEU A 418 31.23 -3.01 14.19
C LEU A 418 30.14 -4.04 14.54
N PRO A 419 29.50 -4.66 13.53
CA PRO A 419 28.64 -5.82 13.75
C PRO A 419 29.43 -6.96 14.40
N SER A 420 28.76 -7.71 15.29
CA SER A 420 29.30 -8.92 15.94
C SER A 420 29.35 -10.14 15.01
N ILE A 421 28.69 -10.04 13.85
CA ILE A 421 28.58 -11.09 12.83
C ILE A 421 29.44 -10.70 11.62
N ASP A 422 30.02 -11.69 10.95
CA ASP A 422 30.84 -11.51 9.74
C ASP A 422 30.28 -12.31 8.54
N HIS A 423 31.04 -12.37 7.44
CA HIS A 423 30.64 -13.08 6.23
C HIS A 423 30.53 -14.60 6.41
N THR A 424 31.28 -15.20 7.33
CA THR A 424 31.22 -16.65 7.60
C THR A 424 29.90 -17.04 8.25
N HIS A 425 29.38 -16.19 9.15
CA HIS A 425 28.08 -16.36 9.76
C HIS A 425 26.95 -16.22 8.73
N VAL A 426 27.07 -15.24 7.82
CA VAL A 426 26.12 -15.06 6.71
C VAL A 426 26.16 -16.28 5.77
N ALA A 427 27.34 -16.81 5.47
CA ALA A 427 27.49 -18.03 4.66
C ALA A 427 26.86 -19.26 5.33
N SER A 428 27.03 -19.42 6.65
CA SER A 428 26.38 -20.48 7.42
C SER A 428 24.85 -20.39 7.36
N LEU A 429 24.31 -19.18 7.55
CA LEU A 429 22.89 -18.91 7.47
C LEU A 429 22.31 -19.25 6.09
N LEU A 430 22.97 -18.82 5.01
CA LEU A 430 22.53 -19.05 3.63
C LEU A 430 22.59 -20.52 3.22
N ARG A 431 23.56 -21.29 3.74
CA ARG A 431 23.64 -22.75 3.54
C ARG A 431 22.50 -23.46 4.24
N SER A 432 22.11 -22.97 5.42
CA SER A 432 21.09 -23.60 6.26
C SER A 432 19.65 -23.23 5.85
N LEU A 433 19.48 -22.16 5.06
CA LEU A 433 18.19 -21.66 4.58
C LEU A 433 18.10 -21.67 3.04
N PRO A 434 17.86 -22.84 2.40
CA PRO A 434 17.89 -22.98 0.95
C PRO A 434 16.77 -22.22 0.21
N LEU A 435 15.70 -21.86 0.92
CA LEU A 435 14.55 -21.11 0.40
C LEU A 435 14.72 -19.58 0.51
N LEU A 436 15.79 -19.10 1.14
CA LEU A 436 16.00 -17.67 1.35
C LEU A 436 16.28 -16.95 0.03
N ARG A 437 15.46 -15.95 -0.29
CA ARG A 437 15.54 -15.15 -1.52
C ARG A 437 15.96 -13.71 -1.25
N GLU A 438 15.58 -13.16 -0.10
CA GLU A 438 15.92 -11.79 0.28
C GLU A 438 16.58 -11.78 1.65
N LEU A 439 17.77 -11.17 1.72
CA LEU A 439 18.53 -11.01 2.94
C LEU A 439 18.89 -9.55 3.15
N GLY A 440 18.52 -8.99 4.29
CA GLY A 440 18.93 -7.67 4.76
C GLY A 440 19.58 -7.80 6.13
N LEU A 441 20.91 -7.75 6.19
CA LEU A 441 21.67 -7.85 7.44
C LEU A 441 22.90 -6.94 7.38
N GLN A 442 23.26 -6.39 8.55
CA GLN A 442 24.52 -5.67 8.72
C GLN A 442 25.57 -6.65 9.26
N PHE A 443 26.67 -6.84 8.55
CA PHE A 443 27.74 -7.76 8.93
C PHE A 443 29.12 -7.14 8.67
N ASN A 444 30.14 -7.68 9.32
CA ASN A 444 31.50 -7.20 9.21
C ASN A 444 32.19 -7.74 7.96
N ALA A 445 32.03 -7.06 6.83
CA ALA A 445 32.69 -7.41 5.56
C ALA A 445 34.19 -7.05 5.53
N THR A 446 34.75 -6.46 6.59
CA THR A 446 36.21 -6.20 6.67
C THR A 446 37.02 -7.49 6.83
N GLN A 447 36.38 -8.57 7.30
CA GLN A 447 36.99 -9.88 7.56
C GLN A 447 37.10 -10.76 6.32
N ILE A 448 36.65 -10.31 5.15
CA ILE A 448 36.83 -11.07 3.90
C ILE A 448 38.30 -10.98 3.48
N LEU A 449 39.04 -12.07 3.73
CA LEU A 449 40.46 -12.21 3.40
C LEU A 449 40.64 -12.94 2.05
N ARG A 450 41.81 -12.78 1.41
CA ARG A 450 42.11 -13.37 0.09
C ARG A 450 42.30 -14.89 0.13
N ASP A 451 42.79 -15.41 1.25
CA ASP A 451 43.29 -16.78 1.37
C ASP A 451 42.46 -17.53 2.44
N GLU A 452 41.13 -17.52 2.34
CA GLU A 452 40.35 -18.44 3.19
C GLU A 452 40.60 -19.88 2.72
N PRO A 453 41.18 -20.74 3.58
CA PRO A 453 41.55 -22.08 3.19
C PRO A 453 40.29 -22.93 2.98
N ASN A 454 40.09 -23.43 1.76
CA ASN A 454 39.16 -24.52 1.43
C ASN A 454 37.77 -24.43 2.10
N ALA A 455 37.12 -23.26 2.08
CA ALA A 455 35.69 -23.24 2.34
C ALA A 455 35.00 -23.98 1.19
N GLU A 456 34.26 -25.06 1.51
CA GLU A 456 33.51 -25.82 0.50
C GLU A 456 32.70 -24.85 -0.39
N PRO A 457 32.76 -25.00 -1.73
CA PRO A 457 32.01 -24.14 -2.62
C PRO A 457 30.52 -24.34 -2.37
N TRP A 458 29.87 -23.34 -1.80
CA TRP A 458 28.42 -23.28 -1.62
C TRP A 458 27.82 -22.23 -2.53
N VAL A 459 26.59 -22.48 -2.95
CA VAL A 459 25.81 -21.62 -3.84
C VAL A 459 24.47 -21.36 -3.20
N SER A 460 24.10 -20.09 -3.07
CA SER A 460 22.78 -19.69 -2.58
C SER A 460 21.84 -19.29 -3.72
N ASN A 461 20.54 -19.45 -3.45
CA ASN A 461 19.45 -18.97 -4.30
C ASN A 461 19.04 -17.52 -4.01
N LEU A 462 19.86 -16.78 -3.26
CA LEU A 462 19.59 -15.40 -2.90
C LEU A 462 19.45 -14.51 -4.16
N LEU A 463 18.36 -13.76 -4.22
CA LEU A 463 18.03 -12.83 -5.31
C LEU A 463 18.30 -11.38 -4.90
N GLU A 464 18.02 -11.04 -3.64
CA GLU A 464 18.27 -9.70 -3.11
C GLU A 464 19.14 -9.71 -1.86
N LEU A 465 20.17 -8.87 -1.85
CA LEU A 465 21.04 -8.64 -0.71
C LEU A 465 21.02 -7.16 -0.35
N SER A 466 20.67 -6.85 0.89
CA SER A 466 20.73 -5.51 1.46
C SER A 466 21.77 -5.49 2.57
N VAL A 467 22.82 -4.69 2.38
CA VAL A 467 24.00 -4.72 3.28
C VAL A 467 23.99 -3.63 4.35
N GLY A 468 23.08 -2.65 4.26
CA GLY A 468 23.04 -1.52 5.19
C GLY A 468 24.40 -0.83 5.33
N ALA A 469 24.75 -0.34 6.53
CA ALA A 469 26.08 0.21 6.81
C ALA A 469 27.11 -0.87 7.22
N SER A 470 27.13 -2.02 6.53
CA SER A 470 28.12 -3.06 6.77
C SER A 470 29.54 -2.53 6.53
N PRO A 471 30.46 -2.57 7.50
CA PRO A 471 31.83 -2.08 7.29
C PRO A 471 32.55 -2.94 6.26
N ILE A 472 33.25 -2.30 5.32
CA ILE A 472 33.96 -2.95 4.21
C ILE A 472 35.36 -2.36 4.05
N SER A 473 36.36 -3.23 3.89
CA SER A 473 37.75 -2.82 3.66
C SER A 473 38.14 -2.83 2.18
N SER A 474 37.76 -3.87 1.44
CA SER A 474 38.15 -4.07 0.04
C SER A 474 36.95 -4.40 -0.84
N PRO A 475 36.50 -3.47 -1.72
CA PRO A 475 35.43 -3.74 -2.68
C PRO A 475 35.68 -4.96 -3.57
N GLY A 476 36.90 -5.13 -4.08
CA GLY A 476 37.26 -6.26 -4.94
C GLY A 476 36.99 -7.62 -4.29
N ARG A 477 37.40 -7.80 -3.03
CA ARG A 477 37.17 -9.05 -2.29
C ARG A 477 35.70 -9.37 -2.07
N VAL A 478 34.89 -8.33 -1.79
CA VAL A 478 33.44 -8.50 -1.65
C VAL A 478 32.80 -8.85 -3.00
N ILE A 479 33.25 -8.26 -4.10
CA ILE A 479 32.77 -8.61 -5.45
C ILE A 479 33.05 -10.09 -5.74
N ASP A 480 34.27 -10.56 -5.50
CA ASP A 480 34.66 -11.95 -5.73
C ASP A 480 33.82 -12.91 -4.86
N PHE A 481 33.63 -12.58 -3.58
CA PHE A 481 32.76 -13.32 -2.66
C PHE A 481 31.31 -13.40 -3.18
N ILE A 482 30.72 -12.26 -3.60
CA ILE A 482 29.34 -12.21 -4.12
C ILE A 482 29.22 -13.03 -5.42
N LYS A 483 30.16 -12.87 -6.36
CA LYS A 483 30.12 -13.60 -7.65
C LYS A 483 30.27 -15.11 -7.45
N THR A 484 31.10 -15.52 -6.52
CA THR A 484 31.37 -16.94 -6.25
C THR A 484 30.19 -17.63 -5.58
N HIS A 485 29.60 -17.01 -4.56
CA HIS A 485 28.61 -17.67 -3.69
C HIS A 485 27.15 -17.27 -3.97
N LEU A 486 26.91 -16.13 -4.59
CA LEU A 486 25.58 -15.57 -4.88
C LEU A 486 25.34 -15.35 -6.38
N PRO A 487 25.51 -16.38 -7.23
CA PRO A 487 25.44 -16.22 -8.70
C PRO A 487 24.05 -15.82 -9.20
N ARG A 488 22.99 -16.06 -8.41
CA ARG A 488 21.59 -15.71 -8.74
C ARG A 488 21.16 -14.33 -8.25
N LEU A 489 22.06 -13.58 -7.62
CA LEU A 489 21.74 -12.25 -7.10
C LEU A 489 21.29 -11.35 -8.27
N THR A 490 20.13 -10.71 -8.16
CA THR A 490 19.59 -9.76 -9.15
C THR A 490 19.59 -8.34 -8.61
N THR A 491 19.64 -8.15 -7.29
CA THR A 491 19.55 -6.82 -6.68
C THR A 491 20.47 -6.73 -5.45
N LEU A 492 21.42 -5.81 -5.51
CA LEU A 492 22.28 -5.44 -4.38
C LEU A 492 21.90 -4.04 -3.88
N LYS A 493 21.30 -3.95 -2.70
CA LYS A 493 20.89 -2.71 -2.04
C LYS A 493 22.00 -2.22 -1.11
N ILE A 494 22.63 -1.12 -1.50
CA ILE A 494 23.72 -0.47 -0.78
C ILE A 494 23.23 0.76 0.01
N PRO A 495 23.97 1.20 1.05
CA PRO A 495 23.61 2.40 1.80
C PRO A 495 23.60 3.62 0.87
N LYS A 496 22.50 4.38 0.90
CA LYS A 496 22.32 5.57 0.07
C LYS A 496 22.95 6.78 0.77
N LYS A 497 23.52 7.68 -0.03
CA LYS A 497 24.00 9.00 0.43
C LYS A 497 22.93 9.69 1.27
N SER A 498 23.28 10.05 2.49
CA SER A 498 22.38 10.77 3.40
C SER A 498 21.92 12.09 2.78
N LYS A 499 20.61 12.37 2.80
CA LYS A 499 20.05 13.63 2.28
C LYS A 499 20.64 14.82 3.05
N GLY A 500 21.36 15.69 2.35
CA GLY A 500 21.99 16.88 2.93
C GLY A 500 23.50 16.76 3.21
N ALA A 501 24.11 15.59 3.05
CA ALA A 501 25.56 15.45 3.14
C ALA A 501 26.24 16.01 1.88
N ALA A 502 27.27 16.86 2.05
CA ALA A 502 28.03 17.42 0.93
C ALA A 502 28.71 16.31 0.12
N GLU A 503 29.31 15.32 0.80
CA GLU A 503 30.03 14.20 0.18
C GLU A 503 29.53 12.84 0.66
N ALA A 504 29.67 11.82 -0.19
CA ALA A 504 29.44 10.44 0.19
C ALA A 504 30.58 9.96 1.10
N THR A 505 30.24 9.23 2.17
CA THR A 505 31.22 8.67 3.11
C THR A 505 32.13 7.66 2.39
N MET A 506 33.33 7.41 2.93
CA MET A 506 34.22 6.38 2.38
C MET A 506 33.53 5.00 2.32
N LEU A 507 32.67 4.71 3.29
CA LEU A 507 31.85 3.50 3.34
C LEU A 507 30.88 3.42 2.14
N GLU A 508 30.13 4.48 1.89
CA GLU A 508 29.20 4.59 0.76
C GLU A 508 29.95 4.43 -0.58
N ARG A 509 31.10 5.09 -0.74
CA ARG A 509 31.94 4.96 -1.94
C ARG A 509 32.43 3.52 -2.17
N ARG A 510 32.82 2.82 -1.10
CA ARG A 510 33.27 1.42 -1.18
C ARG A 510 32.14 0.49 -1.62
N TRP A 511 30.93 0.64 -1.07
CA TRP A 511 29.78 -0.15 -1.48
C TRP A 511 29.27 0.19 -2.88
N GLU A 512 29.36 1.46 -3.30
CA GLU A 512 29.09 1.85 -4.68
C GLU A 512 30.05 1.15 -5.65
N ALA A 513 31.35 1.09 -5.33
CA ALA A 513 32.31 0.35 -6.14
C ALA A 513 31.98 -1.15 -6.24
N VAL A 514 31.52 -1.78 -5.15
CA VAL A 514 31.02 -3.16 -5.17
C VAL A 514 29.83 -3.29 -6.12
N HIS A 515 28.83 -2.41 -5.99
CA HIS A 515 27.62 -2.45 -6.80
C HIS A 515 27.90 -2.29 -8.30
N GLN A 516 28.82 -1.40 -8.68
CA GLN A 516 29.25 -1.23 -10.07
C GLN A 516 30.03 -2.45 -10.58
N GLY A 517 31.03 -2.94 -9.83
CA GLY A 517 31.87 -4.07 -10.24
C GLY A 517 31.13 -5.42 -10.28
N TRP A 518 30.09 -5.57 -9.46
CA TRP A 518 29.17 -6.71 -9.53
C TRP A 518 28.30 -6.64 -10.80
N LYS A 519 27.67 -5.49 -11.09
CA LYS A 519 26.82 -5.32 -12.29
C LYS A 519 27.56 -5.55 -13.61
N GLN A 520 28.79 -5.05 -13.72
CA GLN A 520 29.62 -5.23 -14.92
C GLN A 520 29.98 -6.70 -15.21
N GLY A 521 29.87 -7.58 -14.21
CA GLY A 521 30.09 -9.03 -14.40
C GLY A 521 28.84 -9.84 -14.66
N GLN A 522 27.65 -9.23 -14.76
CA GLN A 522 26.39 -9.90 -15.09
C GLN A 522 25.95 -9.72 -16.55
N SER A 523 26.54 -8.74 -17.25
CA SER A 523 26.50 -8.59 -18.70
C SER A 523 27.51 -9.53 -19.35
#